data_AF-A0A0F9M9V8-F1
#
_entry.id   AF-A0A0F9M9V8-F1
#
_cell.length_a   1.000
_cell.length_b   1.000
_cell.length_c   1.000
_cell.angle_alpha   90.00
_cell.angle_beta   90.00
_cell.angle_gamma   90.00
#
_symmetry.space_group_name_H-M   'P 1'
#
loop_
_entity.id
_entity.type
_entity.pdbx_description
1 polymer ?
#
loop_
_entity_poly.entity_id
_entity_poly.type
_entity_poly.pdbx_seq_one_letter_code
_entity_poly.pdbx_strand_id
1 'polypeptide(L)'
;MPRKEPPNPYYPLPPDYNTLGKDAQREARLYTLKDQSTPQKLVESWDLFRNLYLRPRDQAFYQSGFHPSPSFHYQMIRDLGTYARNCQAAPRGFGKSVVIGIEVPLLLLLTRPHFSIAMAMATDKLIDARFGRLMMEFEENPHIRHDFGKIKPPRGAAKTWNHHRLQLHNNGALIEGFSIMGRKRGTRPILFLMDDPEFDSEETSGAANSQYVITEKYEQILFRQIVPMLAKGSSIFWVGTMINRRCLLYKSCEDSDDTRFKVWMRRVYKAEDKTRTKPLWESAWSLDFLKAREAEMGTAAYTTEYLNTPLTDETKLLHIDETLNEFNIPDWAELAPADKKCLLGSDIKVKWNQRVRIEGPDNSLAFDIESHTETAKKIFGSMYRVATVDTASGLTAKHDYRAITILGYDHHNCLWVLDAWQGRCRDSQFYPILYEMARLWQVKVMGIEAYGTTGSLVDSILQGQVQSAAV
;
A
#
# COMPACT_ATOMS: atom_id res chain seq x y z
N MET A 1 6.71 8.90 -20.40
CA MET A 1 7.38 9.41 -21.62
C MET A 1 7.02 10.88 -21.78
N PRO A 2 7.99 11.77 -22.07
CA PRO A 2 7.68 13.16 -22.42
C PRO A 2 6.78 13.19 -23.66
N ARG A 3 5.80 14.11 -23.67
CA ARG A 3 4.88 14.31 -24.79
C ARG A 3 5.73 14.68 -26.01
N LYS A 4 5.76 13.84 -27.05
CA LYS A 4 6.25 14.27 -28.37
C LYS A 4 5.49 15.54 -28.76
N GLU A 5 6.16 16.52 -29.36
CA GLU A 5 5.48 17.73 -29.82
C GLU A 5 4.26 17.32 -30.65
N PRO A 6 3.09 17.91 -30.38
CA PRO A 6 1.89 17.55 -31.10
C PRO A 6 2.07 17.88 -32.59
N PRO A 7 1.63 17.01 -33.50
CA PRO A 7 1.83 17.20 -34.95
C PRO A 7 1.11 18.45 -35.49
N ASN A 8 0.19 19.04 -34.72
CA ASN A 8 -0.42 20.33 -35.00
C ASN A 8 -0.95 20.98 -33.70
N PRO A 9 -1.24 22.30 -33.67
CA PRO A 9 -1.71 23.01 -32.48
C PRO A 9 -3.07 22.54 -31.91
N TYR A 10 -3.88 21.86 -32.72
CA TYR A 10 -5.21 21.35 -32.37
C TYR A 10 -5.22 19.84 -32.08
N TYR A 11 -4.07 19.15 -32.17
CA TYR A 11 -3.99 17.71 -31.94
C TYR A 11 -4.67 17.30 -30.61
N PRO A 12 -5.51 16.25 -30.60
CA PRO A 12 -5.72 15.23 -31.63
C PRO A 12 -6.71 15.56 -32.76
N LEU A 13 -7.15 16.82 -32.88
CA LEU A 13 -8.03 17.25 -33.97
C LEU A 13 -7.25 17.47 -35.29
N PRO A 14 -7.97 17.55 -36.43
CA PRO A 14 -7.38 17.85 -37.73
C PRO A 14 -6.63 19.20 -37.75
N PRO A 15 -5.55 19.34 -38.56
CA PRO A 15 -4.76 20.58 -38.62
C PRO A 15 -5.56 21.83 -39.04
N ASP A 16 -6.61 21.64 -39.84
CA ASP A 16 -7.50 22.67 -40.39
C ASP A 16 -8.70 22.97 -39.47
N TYR A 17 -8.75 22.40 -38.26
CA TYR A 17 -9.90 22.49 -37.35
C TYR A 17 -10.43 23.91 -37.12
N ASN A 18 -9.56 24.92 -37.02
CA ASN A 18 -9.97 26.32 -36.83
C ASN A 18 -10.62 26.95 -38.06
N THR A 19 -10.44 26.38 -39.25
CA THR A 19 -11.04 26.85 -40.51
C THR A 19 -12.38 26.17 -40.81
N LEU A 20 -12.68 25.07 -40.12
CA LEU A 20 -13.95 24.34 -40.27
C LEU A 20 -15.14 25.17 -39.75
N GLY A 21 -16.29 25.02 -40.39
CA GLY A 21 -17.57 25.51 -39.87
C GLY A 21 -17.95 24.84 -38.54
N LYS A 22 -18.86 25.46 -37.77
CA LYS A 22 -19.21 25.00 -36.41
C LYS A 22 -19.66 23.54 -36.34
N ASP A 23 -20.45 23.09 -37.31
CA ASP A 23 -20.93 21.71 -37.37
C ASP A 23 -19.80 20.72 -37.69
N ALA A 24 -18.94 21.05 -38.65
CA ALA A 24 -17.77 20.24 -38.99
C ALA A 24 -16.76 20.18 -37.82
N GLN A 25 -16.59 21.28 -37.07
CA GLN A 25 -15.82 21.26 -35.82
C GLN A 25 -16.43 20.30 -34.80
N ARG A 26 -17.75 20.35 -34.61
CA ARG A 26 -18.46 19.42 -33.72
C ARG A 26 -18.27 17.97 -34.15
N GLU A 27 -18.39 17.67 -35.44
CA GLU A 27 -18.17 16.33 -35.98
C GLU A 27 -16.73 15.85 -35.78
N ALA A 28 -15.73 16.70 -36.02
CA ALA A 28 -14.32 16.37 -35.79
C ALA A 28 -14.04 16.03 -34.31
N ARG A 29 -14.63 16.78 -33.38
CA ARG A 29 -14.55 16.47 -31.94
C ARG A 29 -15.20 15.12 -31.64
N LEU A 30 -16.44 14.91 -32.07
CA LEU A 30 -17.18 13.68 -31.80
C LEU A 30 -16.50 12.46 -32.41
N TYR A 31 -15.93 12.57 -33.61
CA TYR A 31 -15.14 11.51 -34.24
C TYR A 31 -13.94 11.13 -33.37
N THR A 32 -13.14 12.13 -32.97
CA THR A 32 -11.94 11.92 -32.16
C THR A 32 -12.25 11.34 -30.78
N LEU A 33 -13.35 11.77 -30.16
CA LEU A 33 -13.80 11.25 -28.87
C LEU A 33 -14.31 9.81 -28.96
N LYS A 34 -14.94 9.42 -30.08
CA LYS A 34 -15.51 8.08 -30.28
C LYS A 34 -14.49 7.06 -30.77
N ASP A 35 -13.46 7.49 -31.50
CA ASP A 35 -12.40 6.60 -31.95
C ASP A 35 -11.47 6.23 -30.80
N GLN A 36 -11.81 5.15 -30.10
CA GLN A 36 -11.04 4.59 -29.00
C GLN A 36 -10.55 3.18 -29.36
N SER A 37 -10.29 2.94 -30.65
CA SER A 37 -9.96 1.63 -31.23
C SER A 37 -8.60 1.07 -30.79
N THR A 38 -7.73 1.93 -30.24
CA THR A 38 -6.43 1.53 -29.68
C THR A 38 -6.21 2.21 -28.34
N PRO A 39 -5.30 1.69 -27.48
CA PRO A 39 -4.96 2.35 -26.22
C PRO A 39 -4.46 3.78 -26.41
N GLN A 40 -3.72 4.05 -27.49
CA GLN A 40 -3.23 5.39 -27.80
C GLN A 40 -4.38 6.35 -28.14
N LYS A 41 -5.32 5.90 -28.95
CA LYS A 41 -6.48 6.71 -29.32
C LYS A 41 -7.40 6.97 -28.12
N LEU A 42 -7.57 6.00 -27.22
CA LEU A 42 -8.27 6.24 -25.95
C LEU A 42 -7.60 7.35 -25.11
N VAL A 43 -6.27 7.37 -25.05
CA VAL A 43 -5.50 8.44 -24.38
C VAL A 43 -5.75 9.79 -25.04
N GLU A 44 -5.78 9.86 -26.37
CA GLU A 44 -6.07 11.08 -27.14
C GLU A 44 -7.50 11.56 -26.93
N SER A 45 -8.49 10.67 -26.99
CA SER A 45 -9.88 10.98 -26.69
C SER A 45 -10.02 11.55 -25.28
N TRP A 46 -9.36 10.95 -24.29
CA TRP A 46 -9.37 11.45 -22.91
C TRP A 46 -8.68 12.81 -22.76
N ASP A 47 -7.52 13.01 -23.38
CA ASP A 47 -6.81 14.30 -23.33
C ASP A 47 -7.66 15.41 -23.97
N LEU A 48 -8.25 15.15 -25.14
CA LEU A 48 -9.19 16.08 -25.77
C LEU A 48 -10.38 16.37 -24.85
N PHE A 49 -11.02 15.32 -24.32
CA PHE A 49 -12.20 15.45 -23.46
C PHE A 49 -11.92 16.32 -22.24
N ARG A 50 -10.83 16.01 -21.54
CA ARG A 50 -10.39 16.73 -20.34
C ARG A 50 -10.12 18.21 -20.61
N ASN A 51 -9.40 18.52 -21.69
CA ASN A 51 -8.98 19.89 -21.99
C ASN A 51 -10.10 20.75 -22.60
N LEU A 52 -11.07 20.12 -23.25
CA LEU A 52 -12.12 20.85 -23.96
C LEU A 52 -13.45 20.90 -23.21
N TYR A 53 -13.85 19.81 -22.56
CA TYR A 53 -15.16 19.71 -21.90
C TYR A 53 -15.08 19.98 -20.40
N LEU A 54 -13.99 19.58 -19.74
CA LEU A 54 -13.88 19.67 -18.27
C LEU A 54 -13.02 20.84 -17.79
N ARG A 55 -12.17 21.39 -18.65
CA ARG A 55 -11.32 22.54 -18.29
C ARG A 55 -12.21 23.72 -17.89
N PRO A 56 -12.00 24.34 -16.71
CA PRO A 56 -12.84 25.42 -16.23
C PRO A 56 -12.81 26.59 -17.20
N ARG A 57 -14.00 27.08 -17.54
CA ARG A 57 -14.19 28.41 -18.16
C ARG A 57 -15.26 29.19 -17.40
N ASP A 58 -16.34 28.52 -17.00
CA ASP A 58 -17.46 29.16 -16.27
C ASP A 58 -18.01 28.34 -15.06
N GLN A 59 -17.55 27.09 -14.86
CA GLN A 59 -17.96 26.20 -13.75
C GLN A 59 -16.72 25.55 -13.11
N ALA A 60 -16.72 25.43 -11.78
CA ALA A 60 -15.59 24.90 -11.01
C ALA A 60 -15.61 23.36 -10.93
N PHE A 61 -15.29 22.65 -12.04
CA PHE A 61 -15.10 21.19 -12.01
C PHE A 61 -13.91 20.79 -11.14
N TYR A 62 -12.75 21.42 -11.35
CA TYR A 62 -11.55 21.22 -10.54
C TYR A 62 -11.57 22.18 -9.36
N GLN A 63 -11.88 21.66 -8.18
CA GLN A 63 -12.03 22.45 -6.94
C GLN A 63 -10.78 23.28 -6.58
N SER A 64 -9.59 22.79 -6.94
CA SER A 64 -8.30 23.47 -6.69
C SER A 64 -7.70 24.12 -7.94
N GLY A 65 -8.51 24.32 -8.99
CA GLY A 65 -8.05 24.83 -10.28
C GLY A 65 -7.56 23.73 -11.23
N PHE A 66 -7.47 24.09 -12.51
CA PHE A 66 -7.04 23.16 -13.56
C PHE A 66 -5.52 23.09 -13.64
N HIS A 67 -5.00 21.88 -13.46
CA HIS A 67 -3.60 21.57 -13.71
C HIS A 67 -3.48 20.65 -14.93
N PRO A 68 -2.47 20.84 -15.81
CA PRO A 68 -2.13 19.85 -16.83
C PRO A 68 -1.93 18.47 -16.20
N SER A 69 -2.42 17.43 -16.87
CA SER A 69 -2.25 16.07 -16.35
C SER A 69 -0.76 15.70 -16.43
N PRO A 70 -0.19 15.07 -15.40
CA PRO A 70 1.15 14.51 -15.42
C PRO A 70 1.18 13.21 -16.23
N SER A 71 2.38 12.78 -16.61
CA SER A 71 2.58 11.61 -17.48
C SER A 71 1.92 10.32 -16.96
N PHE A 72 1.83 10.14 -15.65
CA PHE A 72 1.25 8.93 -15.07
C PHE A 72 -0.28 8.84 -15.22
N HIS A 73 -1.00 9.97 -15.31
CA HIS A 73 -2.42 9.92 -15.66
C HIS A 73 -2.62 9.34 -17.06
N TYR A 74 -1.82 9.80 -18.05
CA TYR A 74 -1.86 9.22 -19.40
C TYR A 74 -1.50 7.73 -19.39
N GLN A 75 -0.57 7.32 -18.52
CA GLN A 75 -0.23 5.91 -18.35
C GLN A 75 -1.42 5.10 -17.80
N MET A 76 -2.15 5.61 -16.80
CA MET A 76 -3.37 4.97 -16.29
C MET A 76 -4.41 4.76 -17.40
N ILE A 77 -4.65 5.78 -18.24
CA ILE A 77 -5.59 5.68 -19.37
C ILE A 77 -5.11 4.68 -20.43
N ARG A 78 -3.81 4.67 -20.72
CA ARG A 78 -3.22 3.69 -21.64
C ARG A 78 -3.40 2.28 -21.11
N ASP A 79 -3.12 2.05 -19.83
CA ASP A 79 -3.25 0.72 -19.23
C ASP A 79 -4.72 0.26 -19.19
N LEU A 80 -5.66 1.18 -18.94
CA LEU A 80 -7.10 0.92 -19.05
C LEU A 80 -7.48 0.41 -20.45
N GLY A 81 -6.89 1.00 -21.50
CA GLY A 81 -7.11 0.57 -22.89
C GLY A 81 -6.34 -0.69 -23.29
N THR A 82 -5.28 -1.06 -22.57
CA THR A 82 -4.35 -2.14 -22.95
C THR A 82 -4.64 -3.45 -22.21
N TYR A 83 -4.95 -3.37 -20.92
CA TYR A 83 -5.06 -4.55 -20.05
C TYR A 83 -6.49 -4.67 -19.50
N ALA A 84 -7.02 -5.88 -19.51
CA ALA A 84 -8.34 -6.15 -18.95
C ALA A 84 -8.35 -6.17 -17.41
N ARG A 85 -7.18 -6.32 -16.77
CA ARG A 85 -7.02 -6.41 -15.31
C ARG A 85 -5.92 -5.44 -14.89
N ASN A 86 -6.31 -4.37 -14.18
CA ASN A 86 -5.38 -3.35 -13.70
C ASN A 86 -5.51 -3.18 -12.19
N CYS A 87 -4.38 -3.10 -11.51
CA CYS A 87 -4.27 -2.78 -10.09
C CYS A 87 -3.16 -1.74 -9.91
N GLN A 88 -3.52 -0.52 -9.50
CA GLN A 88 -2.57 0.59 -9.46
C GLN A 88 -2.67 1.36 -8.14
N ALA A 89 -1.53 1.54 -7.47
CA ALA A 89 -1.40 2.42 -6.31
C ALA A 89 -0.92 3.80 -6.74
N ALA A 90 -1.59 4.86 -6.31
CA ALA A 90 -1.18 6.23 -6.59
C ALA A 90 -1.34 7.14 -5.37
N PRO A 91 -0.50 8.18 -5.23
CA PRO A 91 -0.47 9.01 -4.02
C PRO A 91 -1.80 9.72 -3.74
N ARG A 92 -2.07 10.03 -2.47
CA ARG A 92 -3.24 10.83 -2.07
C ARG A 92 -3.11 12.26 -2.56
N GLY A 93 -4.20 12.85 -3.06
CA GLY A 93 -4.18 14.20 -3.64
C GLY A 93 -3.65 14.29 -5.07
N PHE A 94 -3.19 13.19 -5.67
CA PHE A 94 -2.66 13.17 -7.04
C PHE A 94 -3.72 12.82 -8.10
N GLY A 95 -4.98 13.23 -7.93
CA GLY A 95 -5.98 13.21 -9.00
C GLY A 95 -6.47 11.85 -9.51
N LYS A 96 -5.98 10.71 -8.97
CA LYS A 96 -6.35 9.35 -9.41
C LYS A 96 -7.87 9.12 -9.48
N SER A 97 -8.61 9.57 -8.46
CA SER A 97 -10.05 9.44 -8.36
C SER A 97 -10.82 10.45 -9.22
N VAL A 98 -10.18 11.54 -9.65
CA VAL A 98 -10.76 12.45 -10.64
C VAL A 98 -10.67 11.79 -12.01
N VAL A 99 -9.48 11.29 -12.38
CA VAL A 99 -9.25 10.64 -13.68
C VAL A 99 -10.08 9.37 -13.84
N ILE A 100 -9.90 8.39 -12.96
CA ILE A 100 -10.56 7.07 -13.08
C ILE A 100 -12.01 7.12 -12.60
N GLY A 101 -12.31 7.91 -11.56
CA GLY A 101 -13.64 7.96 -10.96
C GLY A 101 -14.61 8.93 -11.63
N ILE A 102 -14.13 9.93 -12.40
CA ILE A 102 -15.01 10.95 -13.02
C ILE A 102 -14.73 11.10 -14.52
N GLU A 103 -13.52 11.50 -14.91
CA GLU A 103 -13.20 11.85 -16.30
C GLU A 103 -13.40 10.67 -17.25
N VAL A 104 -12.93 9.48 -16.87
CA VAL A 104 -13.10 8.24 -17.65
C VAL A 104 -14.57 7.83 -17.76
N PRO A 105 -15.35 7.71 -16.67
CA PRO A 105 -16.79 7.45 -16.76
C PRO A 105 -17.52 8.43 -17.66
N LEU A 106 -17.29 9.74 -17.53
CA LEU A 106 -17.93 10.74 -18.37
C LEU A 106 -17.62 10.49 -19.86
N LEU A 107 -16.34 10.35 -20.21
CA LEU A 107 -15.92 10.09 -21.59
C LEU A 107 -16.61 8.84 -22.15
N LEU A 108 -16.48 7.71 -21.45
CA LEU A 108 -16.94 6.41 -21.96
C LEU A 108 -18.46 6.35 -22.05
N LEU A 109 -19.18 6.87 -21.05
CA LEU A 109 -20.64 6.90 -21.05
C LEU A 109 -21.20 7.79 -22.16
N LEU A 110 -20.56 8.91 -22.48
CA LEU A 110 -21.02 9.80 -23.57
C LEU A 110 -20.72 9.24 -24.96
N THR A 111 -19.59 8.54 -25.11
CA THR A 111 -19.06 8.17 -26.43
C THR A 111 -19.40 6.75 -26.86
N ARG A 112 -19.69 5.83 -25.92
CA ARG A 112 -19.98 4.42 -26.22
C ARG A 112 -21.45 4.09 -25.96
N PRO A 113 -22.26 3.85 -27.01
CA PRO A 113 -23.67 3.47 -26.85
C PRO A 113 -23.83 2.19 -26.01
N HIS A 114 -24.82 2.19 -25.12
CA HIS A 114 -25.14 1.07 -24.22
C HIS A 114 -23.97 0.53 -23.37
N PHE A 115 -22.91 1.33 -23.20
CA PHE A 115 -21.76 0.93 -22.38
C PHE A 115 -22.16 0.88 -20.91
N SER A 116 -21.74 -0.16 -20.19
CA SER A 116 -22.09 -0.36 -18.78
C SER A 116 -20.85 -0.30 -17.88
N ILE A 117 -20.92 0.55 -16.85
CA ILE A 117 -19.90 0.71 -15.83
C ILE A 117 -20.47 0.33 -14.47
N ALA A 118 -19.74 -0.47 -13.70
CA ALA A 118 -19.97 -0.63 -12.27
C ALA A 118 -18.85 0.08 -11.51
N MET A 119 -19.17 0.79 -10.44
CA MET A 119 -18.22 1.51 -9.61
C MET A 119 -18.36 1.11 -8.15
N ALA A 120 -17.27 0.62 -7.58
CA ALA A 120 -17.15 0.33 -6.16
C ALA A 120 -16.23 1.34 -5.48
N MET A 121 -16.70 1.90 -4.37
CA MET A 121 -15.93 2.79 -3.49
C MET A 121 -16.06 2.31 -2.03
N ALA A 122 -15.27 2.87 -1.12
CA ALA A 122 -15.29 2.46 0.29
C ALA A 122 -16.70 2.54 0.93
N THR A 123 -17.43 3.64 0.72
CA THR A 123 -18.72 3.92 1.39
C THR A 123 -19.78 4.47 0.44
N ASP A 124 -21.06 4.34 0.81
CA ASP A 124 -22.18 4.87 0.01
C ASP A 124 -22.17 6.41 -0.04
N LYS A 125 -21.68 7.08 1.02
CA LYS A 125 -21.48 8.54 1.02
C LYS A 125 -20.52 9.00 -0.08
N LEU A 126 -19.47 8.23 -0.36
CA LEU A 126 -18.55 8.52 -1.46
C LEU A 126 -19.21 8.31 -2.82
N ILE A 127 -20.06 7.28 -2.95
CA ILE A 127 -20.86 7.03 -4.15
C ILE A 127 -21.82 8.19 -4.42
N ASP A 128 -22.57 8.64 -3.41
CA ASP A 128 -23.52 9.75 -3.54
C ASP A 128 -22.84 11.02 -4.06
N ALA A 129 -21.70 11.37 -3.45
CA ALA A 129 -20.89 12.52 -3.85
C ALA A 129 -20.34 12.36 -5.27
N ARG A 130 -19.91 11.15 -5.65
CA ARG A 130 -19.37 10.86 -6.98
C ARG A 130 -20.44 11.00 -8.05
N PHE A 131 -21.60 10.39 -7.83
CA PHE A 131 -22.72 10.45 -8.77
C PHE A 131 -23.32 11.85 -8.86
N GLY A 132 -23.33 12.61 -7.76
CA GLY A 132 -23.71 14.03 -7.78
C GLY A 132 -22.83 14.84 -8.74
N ARG A 133 -21.51 14.62 -8.74
CA ARG A 133 -20.59 15.28 -9.69
C ARG A 133 -20.85 14.83 -11.14
N LEU A 134 -21.08 13.54 -11.38
CA LEU A 134 -21.43 13.04 -12.72
C LEU A 134 -22.74 13.65 -13.23
N MET A 135 -23.76 13.72 -12.37
CA MET A 135 -25.06 14.33 -12.71
C MET A 135 -24.90 15.81 -13.05
N MET A 136 -24.15 16.58 -12.26
CA MET A 136 -23.86 17.99 -12.54
C MET A 136 -23.26 18.16 -13.94
N GLU A 137 -22.23 17.38 -14.28
CA GLU A 137 -21.61 17.44 -15.61
C GLU A 137 -22.58 17.04 -16.74
N PHE A 138 -23.38 15.99 -16.55
CA PHE A 138 -24.36 15.58 -17.57
C PHE A 138 -25.51 16.57 -17.77
N GLU A 139 -25.88 17.34 -16.74
CA GLU A 139 -27.04 18.23 -16.74
C GLU A 139 -26.69 19.68 -17.08
N GLU A 140 -25.53 20.15 -16.63
CA GLU A 140 -25.18 21.57 -16.59
C GLU A 140 -24.02 21.94 -17.50
N ASN A 141 -23.12 20.99 -17.85
CA ASN A 141 -21.95 21.32 -18.68
C ASN A 141 -22.39 21.72 -20.11
N PRO A 142 -22.16 22.99 -20.53
CA PRO A 142 -22.65 23.50 -21.80
C PRO A 142 -21.98 22.83 -23.00
N HIS A 143 -20.71 22.42 -22.89
CA HIS A 143 -19.99 21.74 -23.96
C HIS A 143 -20.52 20.32 -24.16
N ILE A 144 -20.80 19.59 -23.08
CA ILE A 144 -21.43 18.27 -23.14
C ILE A 144 -22.81 18.39 -23.79
N ARG A 145 -23.63 19.36 -23.36
CA ARG A 145 -24.96 19.57 -23.94
C ARG A 145 -24.94 19.94 -25.41
N HIS A 146 -23.98 20.79 -25.81
CA HIS A 146 -23.83 21.21 -27.20
C HIS A 146 -23.49 20.03 -28.12
N ASP A 147 -22.57 19.17 -27.70
CA ASP A 147 -22.08 18.08 -28.55
C ASP A 147 -22.90 16.78 -28.43
N PHE A 148 -23.40 16.44 -27.25
CA PHE A 148 -24.07 15.17 -26.98
C PHE A 148 -25.59 15.30 -26.76
N GLY A 149 -26.12 16.52 -26.71
CA GLY A 149 -27.54 16.79 -26.50
C GLY A 149 -27.99 16.59 -25.05
N LYS A 150 -29.28 16.29 -24.85
CA LYS A 150 -29.86 16.06 -23.52
C LYS A 150 -29.47 14.68 -23.00
N ILE A 151 -28.73 14.65 -21.90
CA ILE A 151 -28.25 13.41 -21.27
C ILE A 151 -29.24 12.85 -20.26
N LYS A 152 -29.78 13.71 -19.39
CA LYS A 152 -30.77 13.33 -18.37
C LYS A 152 -32.07 12.84 -19.03
N PRO A 153 -32.62 11.69 -18.62
CA PRO A 153 -33.94 11.24 -19.05
C PRO A 153 -35.04 12.25 -18.73
N PRO A 154 -36.03 12.44 -19.62
CA PRO A 154 -37.20 13.25 -19.29
C PRO A 154 -37.99 12.62 -18.14
N ARG A 155 -38.72 13.45 -17.39
CA ARG A 155 -39.56 12.98 -16.27
C ARG A 155 -40.57 11.92 -16.78
N GLY A 156 -40.65 10.79 -16.08
CA GLY A 156 -41.54 9.68 -16.44
C GLY A 156 -40.94 8.67 -17.42
N ALA A 157 -39.71 8.86 -17.90
CA ALA A 157 -39.01 7.84 -18.68
C ALA A 157 -38.75 6.58 -17.83
N ALA A 158 -38.82 5.40 -18.44
CA ALA A 158 -38.48 4.11 -17.82
C ALA A 158 -36.96 3.91 -17.59
N LYS A 159 -36.20 5.00 -17.40
CA LYS A 159 -34.75 5.01 -17.18
C LYS A 159 -34.46 5.52 -15.77
N THR A 160 -33.53 4.87 -15.06
CA THR A 160 -33.14 5.28 -13.70
C THR A 160 -32.15 6.44 -13.74
N TRP A 161 -32.37 7.45 -12.89
CA TRP A 161 -31.49 8.60 -12.71
C TRP A 161 -31.44 9.01 -11.23
N ASN A 162 -30.50 8.44 -10.48
CA ASN A 162 -30.29 8.73 -9.06
C ASN A 162 -28.81 8.54 -8.67
N HIS A 163 -28.49 8.82 -7.41
CA HIS A 163 -27.12 8.80 -6.88
C HIS A 163 -26.43 7.42 -6.83
N HIS A 164 -27.12 6.34 -7.21
CA HIS A 164 -26.52 5.01 -7.32
C HIS A 164 -26.63 4.41 -8.73
N ARG A 165 -27.42 5.01 -9.62
CA ARG A 165 -27.66 4.50 -10.96
C ARG A 165 -28.07 5.61 -11.92
N LEU A 166 -27.26 5.81 -12.96
CA LEU A 166 -27.53 6.75 -14.05
C LEU A 166 -27.62 6.00 -15.37
N GLN A 167 -28.79 6.06 -16.00
CA GLN A 167 -28.98 5.55 -17.36
C GLN A 167 -29.22 6.72 -18.33
N LEU A 168 -28.28 6.92 -19.23
CA LEU A 168 -28.27 8.07 -20.14
C LEU A 168 -29.40 7.99 -21.17
N HIS A 169 -30.03 9.14 -21.43
CA HIS A 169 -31.15 9.24 -22.36
C HIS A 169 -30.72 9.03 -23.81
N ASN A 170 -29.66 9.72 -24.22
CA ASN A 170 -29.22 9.86 -25.61
C ASN A 170 -28.66 8.58 -26.25
N ASN A 171 -27.99 7.71 -25.48
CA ASN A 171 -27.32 6.53 -26.03
C ASN A 171 -27.51 5.24 -25.20
N GLY A 172 -28.26 5.31 -24.10
CA GLY A 172 -28.57 4.16 -23.25
C GLY A 172 -27.42 3.61 -22.42
N ALA A 173 -26.26 4.30 -22.36
CA ALA A 173 -25.17 3.93 -21.46
C ALA A 173 -25.60 4.00 -19.99
N LEU A 174 -24.96 3.23 -19.14
CA LEU A 174 -25.36 3.00 -17.75
C LEU A 174 -24.14 2.99 -16.84
N ILE A 175 -24.25 3.66 -15.70
CA ILE A 175 -23.33 3.50 -14.57
C ILE A 175 -24.09 3.18 -13.29
N GLU A 176 -23.59 2.21 -12.53
CA GLU A 176 -24.12 1.76 -11.24
C GLU A 176 -23.04 1.83 -10.16
N GLY A 177 -23.37 2.38 -9.00
CA GLY A 177 -22.46 2.65 -7.89
C GLY A 177 -22.88 1.94 -6.62
N PHE A 178 -21.91 1.39 -5.89
CA PHE A 178 -22.16 0.73 -4.60
C PHE A 178 -20.93 0.80 -3.69
N SER A 179 -21.17 0.81 -2.38
CA SER A 179 -20.11 0.54 -1.41
C SER A 179 -19.54 -0.87 -1.61
N ILE A 180 -18.22 -1.02 -1.47
CA ILE A 180 -17.51 -2.29 -1.69
C ILE A 180 -18.00 -3.40 -0.75
N MET A 181 -18.36 -3.06 0.48
CA MET A 181 -18.93 -4.00 1.46
C MET A 181 -20.43 -4.21 1.27
N GLY A 182 -21.09 -3.37 0.48
CA GLY A 182 -22.51 -3.44 0.16
C GLY A 182 -22.87 -4.63 -0.73
N ARG A 183 -24.17 -4.89 -0.82
CA ARG A 183 -24.73 -5.92 -1.70
C ARG A 183 -24.53 -5.54 -3.16
N LYS A 184 -23.79 -6.37 -3.88
CA LYS A 184 -23.56 -6.22 -5.32
C LYS A 184 -24.70 -6.95 -6.02
N ARG A 185 -25.64 -6.18 -6.60
CA ARG A 185 -26.73 -6.75 -7.41
C ARG A 185 -26.12 -7.38 -8.66
N GLY A 186 -26.77 -8.37 -9.28
CA GLY A 186 -26.26 -9.19 -10.40
C GLY A 186 -26.05 -8.43 -11.73
N THR A 187 -25.37 -7.29 -11.67
CA THR A 187 -24.97 -6.47 -12.81
C THR A 187 -23.91 -7.24 -13.61
N ARG A 188 -23.77 -6.94 -14.91
CA ARG A 188 -22.74 -7.52 -15.78
C ARG A 188 -22.05 -6.38 -16.52
N PRO A 189 -21.19 -5.61 -15.83
CA PRO A 189 -20.58 -4.42 -16.40
C PRO A 189 -19.54 -4.79 -17.46
N ILE A 190 -19.36 -3.91 -18.45
CA ILE A 190 -18.24 -3.99 -19.39
C ILE A 190 -16.96 -3.44 -18.73
N LEU A 191 -17.09 -2.44 -17.86
CA LEU A 191 -15.98 -1.91 -17.08
C LEU A 191 -16.36 -1.86 -15.59
N PHE A 192 -15.55 -2.49 -14.76
CA PHE A 192 -15.66 -2.41 -13.31
C PHE A 192 -14.57 -1.51 -12.74
N LEU A 193 -14.94 -0.45 -12.05
CA LEU A 193 -14.02 0.50 -11.43
C LEU A 193 -14.02 0.28 -9.92
N MET A 194 -12.83 0.13 -9.34
CA MET A 194 -12.62 0.14 -7.90
C MET A 194 -11.79 1.39 -7.56
N ASP A 195 -12.44 2.44 -7.06
CA ASP A 195 -11.81 3.72 -6.71
C ASP A 195 -11.71 3.85 -5.19
N ASP A 196 -10.49 3.63 -4.69
CA ASP A 196 -10.13 3.65 -3.27
C ASP A 196 -11.14 2.85 -2.39
N PRO A 197 -11.32 1.54 -2.66
CA PRO A 197 -12.31 0.73 -1.96
C PRO A 197 -11.88 0.36 -0.54
N GLU A 198 -10.57 0.35 -0.27
CA GLU A 198 -10.02 -0.02 1.03
C GLU A 198 -9.94 1.20 1.94
N PHE A 199 -10.30 1.02 3.20
CA PHE A 199 -10.23 2.04 4.23
C PHE A 199 -9.71 1.41 5.51
N ASP A 200 -9.07 2.22 6.35
CA ASP A 200 -8.71 1.80 7.70
C ASP A 200 -9.97 1.87 8.58
N SER A 201 -10.27 0.79 9.27
CA SER A 201 -11.42 0.75 10.17
C SER A 201 -10.95 0.48 11.59
N GLU A 202 -10.35 1.48 12.22
CA GLU A 202 -10.09 1.46 13.66
C GLU A 202 -11.39 1.23 14.47
N GLU A 203 -12.55 1.59 13.91
CA GLU A 203 -13.85 1.51 14.61
C GLU A 203 -14.45 0.11 14.75
N THR A 204 -13.89 -0.94 14.13
CA THR A 204 -14.40 -2.30 14.33
C THR A 204 -13.45 -3.14 15.17
N SER A 205 -13.61 -2.98 16.49
CA SER A 205 -13.03 -3.79 17.58
C SER A 205 -11.50 -3.75 17.72
N GLY A 206 -11.04 -3.27 18.88
CA GLY A 206 -9.63 -3.13 19.30
C GLY A 206 -8.87 -4.45 19.48
N ALA A 207 -8.95 -5.35 18.51
CA ALA A 207 -8.13 -6.55 18.41
C ALA A 207 -7.40 -6.52 17.07
N ALA A 208 -6.09 -6.79 17.07
CA ALA A 208 -5.24 -6.90 15.88
C ALA A 208 -5.76 -7.88 14.79
N ASN A 209 -6.78 -8.68 15.11
CA ASN A 209 -7.52 -9.58 14.22
C ASN A 209 -8.49 -8.87 13.25
N SER A 210 -8.87 -7.61 13.49
CA SER A 210 -9.85 -6.90 12.66
C SER A 210 -9.35 -6.70 11.22
N GLN A 211 -8.10 -6.28 11.03
CA GLN A 211 -7.55 -5.98 9.70
C GLN A 211 -7.34 -7.22 8.81
N TYR A 212 -7.02 -8.38 9.41
CA TYR A 212 -6.91 -9.65 8.67
C TYR A 212 -8.26 -10.08 8.12
N VAL A 213 -9.30 -10.04 8.97
CA VAL A 213 -10.68 -10.36 8.57
C VAL A 213 -11.17 -9.41 7.47
N ILE A 214 -10.82 -8.12 7.56
CA ILE A 214 -11.16 -7.13 6.53
C ILE A 214 -10.47 -7.44 5.20
N THR A 215 -9.17 -7.76 5.22
CA THR A 215 -8.40 -8.11 4.01
C THR A 215 -8.96 -9.37 3.35
N GLU A 216 -9.23 -10.43 4.12
CA GLU A 216 -9.86 -11.64 3.63
C GLU A 216 -11.24 -11.35 3.03
N LYS A 217 -12.00 -10.46 3.64
CA LYS A 217 -13.31 -10.04 3.12
C LYS A 217 -13.17 -9.30 1.78
N TYR A 218 -12.21 -8.39 1.64
CA TYR A 218 -11.90 -7.75 0.36
C TYR A 218 -11.51 -8.78 -0.70
N GLU A 219 -10.68 -9.75 -0.33
CA GLU A 219 -10.23 -10.82 -1.21
C GLU A 219 -11.42 -11.69 -1.67
N GLN A 220 -12.30 -12.07 -0.74
CA GLN A 220 -13.53 -12.80 -1.05
C GLN A 220 -14.44 -11.98 -1.97
N ILE A 221 -14.61 -10.68 -1.71
CA ILE A 221 -15.39 -9.79 -2.57
C ILE A 221 -14.80 -9.76 -3.97
N LEU A 222 -13.49 -9.54 -4.10
CA LEU A 222 -12.83 -9.43 -5.40
C LEU A 222 -12.94 -10.74 -6.18
N PHE A 223 -12.51 -11.86 -5.60
CA PHE A 223 -12.37 -13.12 -6.34
C PHE A 223 -13.64 -13.98 -6.39
N ARG A 224 -14.55 -13.85 -5.42
CA ARG A 224 -15.79 -14.65 -5.39
C ARG A 224 -17.03 -13.88 -5.84
N GLN A 225 -17.01 -12.55 -5.87
CA GLN A 225 -18.15 -11.75 -6.32
C GLN A 225 -17.84 -10.94 -7.59
N ILE A 226 -16.76 -10.15 -7.58
CA ILE A 226 -16.46 -9.21 -8.68
C ILE A 226 -15.91 -9.95 -9.89
N VAL A 227 -14.82 -10.72 -9.76
CA VAL A 227 -14.21 -11.42 -10.90
C VAL A 227 -15.19 -12.35 -11.63
N PRO A 228 -16.02 -13.17 -10.93
CA PRO A 228 -17.03 -14.01 -11.58
C PRO A 228 -18.17 -13.24 -12.28
N MET A 229 -18.40 -11.98 -11.89
CA MET A 229 -19.40 -11.10 -12.50
C MET A 229 -18.96 -10.59 -13.89
N LEU A 230 -17.65 -10.55 -14.15
CA LEU A 230 -17.09 -10.00 -15.38
C LEU A 230 -17.25 -10.99 -16.55
N ALA A 231 -18.01 -10.58 -17.56
CA ALA A 231 -18.20 -11.36 -18.78
C ALA A 231 -16.95 -11.33 -19.68
N LYS A 232 -16.96 -12.14 -20.75
CA LYS A 232 -15.94 -12.07 -21.80
C LYS A 232 -15.90 -10.65 -22.39
N GLY A 233 -14.71 -10.06 -22.45
CA GLY A 233 -14.51 -8.69 -22.92
C GLY A 233 -14.67 -7.62 -21.83
N SER A 234 -15.10 -7.97 -20.61
CA SER A 234 -15.15 -7.03 -19.49
C SER A 234 -13.77 -6.78 -18.89
N SER A 235 -13.57 -5.56 -18.40
CA SER A 235 -12.34 -5.11 -17.75
C SER A 235 -12.59 -4.67 -16.31
N ILE A 236 -11.55 -4.72 -15.49
CA ILE A 236 -11.54 -4.14 -14.15
C ILE A 236 -10.33 -3.24 -14.00
N PHE A 237 -10.56 -2.06 -13.43
CA PHE A 237 -9.53 -1.10 -13.09
C PHE A 237 -9.64 -0.74 -11.62
N TRP A 238 -8.66 -1.20 -10.84
CA TRP A 238 -8.55 -0.89 -9.43
C TRP A 238 -7.45 0.14 -9.21
N VAL A 239 -7.83 1.26 -8.61
CA VAL A 239 -6.93 2.32 -8.20
C VAL A 239 -7.16 2.68 -6.73
N GLY A 240 -6.09 2.93 -5.98
CA GLY A 240 -6.20 3.32 -4.57
C GLY A 240 -4.89 3.80 -3.96
N THR A 241 -4.88 3.94 -2.64
CA THR A 241 -3.68 4.23 -1.84
C THR A 241 -3.32 3.00 -1.00
N MET A 242 -2.03 2.66 -0.89
CA MET A 242 -1.60 1.53 -0.06
C MET A 242 -1.53 1.94 1.41
N ILE A 243 -2.67 1.88 2.10
CA ILE A 243 -2.86 2.36 3.47
C ILE A 243 -2.05 1.59 4.52
N ASN A 244 -1.84 0.29 4.34
CA ASN A 244 -0.99 -0.54 5.20
C ASN A 244 -0.53 -1.79 4.44
N ARG A 245 0.46 -2.53 4.98
CA ARG A 245 0.97 -3.75 4.34
C ARG A 245 -0.04 -4.91 4.30
N ARG A 246 -1.11 -4.83 5.09
CA ARG A 246 -2.14 -5.87 5.16
C ARG A 246 -3.22 -5.66 4.09
N CYS A 247 -3.46 -4.43 3.65
CA CYS A 247 -4.46 -4.11 2.64
C CYS A 247 -4.24 -4.94 1.37
N LEU A 248 -5.34 -5.33 0.73
CA LEU A 248 -5.31 -6.18 -0.45
C LEU A 248 -4.58 -5.49 -1.60
N LEU A 249 -4.66 -4.16 -1.73
CA LEU A 249 -3.96 -3.39 -2.77
C LEU A 249 -2.45 -3.56 -2.66
N TYR A 250 -1.92 -3.50 -1.43
CA TYR A 250 -0.50 -3.75 -1.16
C TYR A 250 -0.10 -5.16 -1.60
N LYS A 251 -0.85 -6.17 -1.17
CA LYS A 251 -0.63 -7.56 -1.60
C LYS A 251 -0.73 -7.70 -3.13
N SER A 252 -1.67 -7.01 -3.75
CA SER A 252 -1.92 -7.10 -5.20
C SER A 252 -0.79 -6.48 -6.03
N CYS A 253 -0.18 -5.40 -5.55
CA CYS A 253 0.87 -4.67 -6.24
C CYS A 253 2.26 -5.23 -5.95
N GLU A 254 2.59 -5.45 -4.67
CA GLU A 254 3.95 -5.72 -4.19
C GLU A 254 4.20 -7.20 -3.86
N ASP A 255 3.18 -7.99 -3.48
CA ASP A 255 3.36 -9.40 -3.17
C ASP A 255 3.45 -10.25 -4.47
N SER A 256 4.63 -10.80 -4.73
CA SER A 256 4.89 -11.61 -5.93
C SER A 256 4.37 -13.05 -5.83
N ASP A 257 4.04 -13.50 -4.62
CA ASP A 257 3.74 -14.91 -4.36
C ASP A 257 2.28 -15.26 -4.69
N ASP A 258 1.37 -14.28 -4.64
CA ASP A 258 -0.01 -14.48 -5.08
C ASP A 258 -0.13 -14.56 -6.60
N THR A 259 -0.20 -15.81 -7.08
CA THR A 259 -0.33 -16.14 -8.51
C THR A 259 -1.56 -15.53 -9.18
N ARG A 260 -2.62 -15.20 -8.44
CA ARG A 260 -3.87 -14.64 -9.02
C ARG A 260 -3.67 -13.26 -9.60
N PHE A 261 -2.75 -12.48 -9.03
CA PHE A 261 -2.43 -11.13 -9.50
C PHE A 261 -1.36 -11.12 -10.60
N LYS A 262 -0.74 -12.26 -10.95
CA LYS A 262 0.34 -12.31 -11.97
C LYS A 262 -0.14 -11.88 -13.37
N VAL A 263 -1.43 -12.03 -13.64
CA VAL A 263 -2.08 -11.61 -14.90
C VAL A 263 -2.61 -10.18 -14.87
N TRP A 264 -2.45 -9.48 -13.74
CA TRP A 264 -2.85 -8.09 -13.60
C TRP A 264 -1.69 -7.18 -13.98
N MET A 265 -1.98 -6.09 -14.70
CA MET A 265 -1.03 -4.99 -14.84
C MET A 265 -0.98 -4.24 -13.51
N ARG A 266 0.20 -4.25 -12.89
CA ARG A 266 0.48 -3.67 -11.57
C ARG A 266 1.32 -2.41 -11.71
N ARG A 267 0.96 -1.34 -11.01
CA ARG A 267 1.79 -0.13 -10.94
C ARG A 267 1.73 0.52 -9.57
N VAL A 268 2.87 1.00 -9.10
CA VAL A 268 2.97 1.81 -7.89
C VAL A 268 3.60 3.14 -8.23
N TYR A 269 2.87 4.22 -7.97
CA TYR A 269 3.36 5.57 -8.18
C TYR A 269 3.66 6.24 -6.83
N LYS A 270 4.76 6.97 -6.77
CA LYS A 270 5.20 7.74 -5.60
C LYS A 270 5.18 9.23 -5.94
N ALA A 271 4.79 10.08 -4.99
CA ALA A 271 4.76 11.53 -5.16
C ALA A 271 6.14 12.07 -5.57
N GLU A 272 7.20 11.52 -4.98
CA GLU A 272 8.60 11.79 -5.32
C GLU A 272 9.44 10.51 -5.18
N ASP A 273 10.65 10.53 -5.73
CA ASP A 273 11.63 9.43 -5.63
C ASP A 273 13.03 10.03 -5.74
N LYS A 274 14.02 9.43 -5.07
CA LYS A 274 15.44 9.84 -5.11
C LYS A 274 16.00 9.86 -6.54
N THR A 275 15.40 9.09 -7.44
CA THR A 275 15.78 9.01 -8.86
C THR A 275 15.24 10.16 -9.72
N ARG A 276 14.27 10.94 -9.20
CA ARG A 276 13.61 12.02 -9.93
C ARG A 276 14.01 13.38 -9.37
N THR A 277 14.35 14.30 -10.26
CA THR A 277 14.65 15.69 -9.92
C THR A 277 13.40 16.54 -9.72
N LYS A 278 12.22 15.96 -9.96
CA LYS A 278 10.92 16.64 -9.97
C LYS A 278 9.82 15.73 -9.43
N PRO A 279 8.75 16.27 -8.82
CA PRO A 279 7.67 15.48 -8.30
C PRO A 279 6.86 14.84 -9.42
N LEU A 280 6.08 13.81 -9.08
CA LEU A 280 5.21 13.07 -10.01
C LEU A 280 4.23 13.99 -10.75
N TRP A 281 3.80 15.08 -10.11
CA TRP A 281 2.87 16.06 -10.69
C TRP A 281 3.34 17.50 -10.43
N GLU A 282 4.34 17.91 -11.20
CA GLU A 282 5.03 19.21 -11.13
C GLU A 282 4.11 20.43 -11.14
N SER A 283 3.04 20.40 -11.95
CA SER A 283 2.16 21.55 -12.06
C SER A 283 1.29 21.77 -10.83
N ALA A 284 1.06 20.73 -10.02
CA ALA A 284 0.20 20.77 -8.84
C ALA A 284 1.01 20.85 -7.53
N TRP A 285 2.21 20.28 -7.51
CA TRP A 285 3.03 20.16 -6.30
C TRP A 285 4.49 20.52 -6.59
N SER A 286 5.11 21.29 -5.69
CA SER A 286 6.56 21.50 -5.66
C SER A 286 7.22 20.53 -4.66
N LEU A 287 8.52 20.27 -4.82
CA LEU A 287 9.27 19.46 -3.84
C LEU A 287 9.28 20.12 -2.45
N ASP A 288 9.35 21.45 -2.38
CA ASP A 288 9.34 22.15 -1.09
C ASP A 288 7.99 22.01 -0.38
N PHE A 289 6.88 22.01 -1.14
CA PHE A 289 5.57 21.71 -0.58
C PHE A 289 5.50 20.28 -0.05
N LEU A 290 6.02 19.30 -0.81
CA LEU A 290 6.05 17.90 -0.40
C LEU A 290 6.87 17.69 0.88
N LYS A 291 8.03 18.34 0.99
CA LYS A 291 8.85 18.33 2.22
C LYS A 291 8.13 18.98 3.40
N ALA A 292 7.48 20.12 3.19
CA ALA A 292 6.69 20.77 4.24
C ALA A 292 5.53 19.87 4.70
N ARG A 293 4.90 19.16 3.76
CA ARG A 293 3.82 18.21 4.06
C ARG A 293 4.33 16.97 4.79
N GLU A 294 5.51 16.48 4.46
CA GLU A 294 6.17 15.41 5.24
C GLU A 294 6.43 15.86 6.68
N ALA A 295 6.96 17.07 6.88
CA ALA A 295 7.20 17.62 8.21
C ALA A 295 5.91 17.81 9.03
N GLU A 296 4.81 18.19 8.36
CA GLU A 296 3.48 18.38 8.98
C GLU A 296 2.84 17.04 9.41
N MET A 297 2.92 16.01 8.55
CA MET A 297 2.24 14.73 8.76
C MET A 297 3.08 13.71 9.56
N GLY A 298 4.40 13.91 9.60
CA GLY A 298 5.35 12.89 10.03
C GLY A 298 5.68 11.90 8.91
N THR A 299 6.92 11.40 8.92
CA THR A 299 7.48 10.53 7.87
C THR A 299 6.67 9.25 7.65
N ALA A 300 6.09 8.66 8.69
CA ALA A 300 5.29 7.43 8.59
C ALA A 300 4.05 7.63 7.69
N ALA A 301 3.20 8.58 8.07
CA ALA A 301 1.98 8.92 7.35
C ALA A 301 2.28 9.44 5.95
N TYR A 302 3.34 10.25 5.80
CA TYR A 302 3.78 10.71 4.49
C TYR A 302 4.20 9.56 3.57
N THR A 303 5.01 8.63 4.07
CA THR A 303 5.51 7.50 3.28
C THR A 303 4.35 6.57 2.86
N THR A 304 3.35 6.37 3.72
CA THR A 304 2.12 5.66 3.38
C THR A 304 1.30 6.39 2.30
N GLU A 305 0.90 7.63 2.56
CA GLU A 305 -0.09 8.37 1.76
C GLU A 305 0.48 8.93 0.45
N TYR A 306 1.74 9.38 0.46
CA TYR A 306 2.39 10.03 -0.68
C TYR A 306 3.35 9.11 -1.43
N LEU A 307 4.00 8.17 -0.75
CA LEU A 307 5.00 7.29 -1.37
C LEU A 307 4.47 5.87 -1.60
N ASN A 308 3.24 5.54 -1.18
CA ASN A 308 2.68 4.19 -1.23
C ASN A 308 3.70 3.16 -0.72
N THR A 309 4.37 3.46 0.38
CA THR A 309 5.33 2.54 0.99
C THR A 309 5.00 2.46 2.47
N PRO A 310 3.87 1.82 2.84
CA PRO A 310 3.41 1.81 4.22
C PRO A 310 4.52 1.31 5.14
N LEU A 311 5.02 2.23 5.97
CA LEU A 311 5.92 1.94 7.07
C LEU A 311 5.05 1.45 8.21
N THR A 312 5.36 0.27 8.73
CA THR A 312 4.72 -0.25 9.93
C THR A 312 5.27 0.49 11.14
N ASP A 313 4.83 1.72 11.38
CA ASP A 313 5.11 2.42 12.64
C ASP A 313 4.09 2.08 13.73
N GLU A 314 2.85 1.73 13.38
CA GLU A 314 1.81 1.35 14.34
C GLU A 314 1.99 -0.05 14.97
N THR A 315 2.94 -0.85 14.49
CA THR A 315 3.25 -2.17 15.10
C THR A 315 4.58 -2.19 15.84
N LYS A 316 5.28 -1.06 15.97
CA LYS A 316 6.43 -0.99 16.87
C LYS A 316 5.92 -0.85 18.30
N LEU A 317 5.71 -1.99 18.96
CA LEU A 317 5.45 -2.03 20.40
C LEU A 317 6.62 -1.41 21.19
N LEU A 318 7.82 -1.39 20.58
CA LEU A 318 9.06 -0.88 21.15
C LEU A 318 9.70 0.14 20.19
N HIS A 319 10.10 1.29 20.74
CA HIS A 319 11.00 2.22 20.08
C HIS A 319 12.43 1.79 20.39
N ILE A 320 13.09 1.14 19.41
CA ILE A 320 14.49 0.74 19.51
C ILE A 320 15.33 1.94 19.11
N ASP A 321 16.15 2.42 20.03
CA ASP A 321 17.20 3.40 19.75
C ASP A 321 18.42 2.65 19.21
N GLU A 322 18.83 3.00 17.98
CA GLU A 322 19.91 2.34 17.22
C GLU A 322 21.28 2.46 17.91
N THR A 323 21.42 3.42 18.83
CA THR A 323 22.68 3.67 19.55
C THR A 323 22.71 3.04 20.94
N LEU A 324 21.57 2.98 21.65
CA LEU A 324 21.51 2.67 23.08
C LEU A 324 21.28 1.19 23.43
N ASN A 325 20.85 0.36 22.48
CA ASN A 325 20.41 -1.01 22.76
C ASN A 325 21.27 -2.08 22.08
N GLU A 326 22.46 -1.70 21.60
CA GLU A 326 23.39 -2.59 20.93
C GLU A 326 24.73 -2.60 21.66
N PHE A 327 25.33 -3.79 21.76
CA PHE A 327 26.74 -3.93 22.10
C PHE A 327 27.49 -4.49 20.91
N ASN A 328 28.76 -4.12 20.78
CA ASN A 328 29.64 -4.63 19.75
C ASN A 328 30.91 -5.22 20.38
N ILE A 329 31.33 -6.36 19.85
CA ILE A 329 32.62 -6.98 20.17
C ILE A 329 33.54 -6.67 19.00
N PRO A 330 34.56 -5.80 19.17
CA PRO A 330 35.52 -5.50 18.13
C PRO A 330 36.14 -6.80 17.58
N ASP A 331 36.31 -6.86 16.27
CA ASP A 331 36.98 -7.96 15.56
C ASP A 331 36.34 -9.35 15.78
N TRP A 332 35.03 -9.40 16.11
CA TRP A 332 34.30 -10.65 16.30
C TRP A 332 34.48 -11.66 15.17
N ALA A 333 34.57 -11.20 13.91
CA ALA A 333 34.78 -12.07 12.76
C ALA A 333 36.13 -12.82 12.82
N GLU A 334 37.15 -12.19 13.39
CA GLU A 334 38.55 -12.65 13.43
C GLU A 334 38.87 -13.50 14.66
N LEU A 335 38.01 -13.46 15.70
CA LEU A 335 38.16 -14.28 16.90
C LEU A 335 38.13 -15.77 16.57
N ALA A 336 39.03 -16.53 17.21
CA ALA A 336 39.07 -17.98 17.06
C ALA A 336 37.76 -18.61 17.56
N PRO A 337 37.31 -19.74 16.98
CA PRO A 337 36.08 -20.42 17.42
C PRO A 337 36.08 -20.78 18.92
N ALA A 338 37.25 -21.07 19.50
CA ALA A 338 37.40 -21.36 20.92
C ALA A 338 37.08 -20.14 21.80
N ASP A 339 37.55 -18.95 21.38
CA ASP A 339 37.34 -17.70 22.13
C ASP A 339 35.87 -17.29 22.11
N LYS A 340 35.19 -17.47 20.97
CA LYS A 340 33.73 -17.27 20.85
C LYS A 340 32.95 -18.17 21.80
N LYS A 341 33.41 -19.41 21.98
CA LYS A 341 32.78 -20.39 22.89
C LYS A 341 33.08 -20.13 24.38
N CYS A 342 34.04 -19.26 24.69
CA CYS A 342 34.44 -18.94 26.07
C CYS A 342 34.24 -17.45 26.42
N LEU A 343 33.40 -16.74 25.65
CA LEU A 343 33.19 -15.30 25.76
C LEU A 343 32.92 -14.82 27.20
N LEU A 344 32.05 -15.51 27.94
CA LEU A 344 31.69 -15.17 29.33
C LEU A 344 32.86 -15.13 30.32
N GLY A 345 33.95 -15.85 30.04
CA GLY A 345 35.13 -15.90 30.90
C GLY A 345 36.30 -15.07 30.39
N SER A 346 36.14 -14.39 29.25
CA SER A 346 37.23 -13.80 28.50
C SER A 346 37.45 -12.31 28.81
N ASP A 347 38.68 -11.84 28.59
CA ASP A 347 39.04 -10.43 28.64
C ASP A 347 38.79 -9.69 27.32
N ILE A 348 37.97 -10.28 26.43
CA ILE A 348 37.57 -9.67 25.16
C ILE A 348 36.82 -8.38 25.44
N LYS A 349 37.15 -7.31 24.71
CA LYS A 349 36.49 -6.00 24.89
C LYS A 349 35.09 -6.02 24.29
N VAL A 350 34.15 -5.44 25.02
CA VAL A 350 32.76 -5.19 24.63
C VAL A 350 32.53 -3.70 24.71
N LYS A 351 31.93 -3.13 23.67
CA LYS A 351 31.53 -1.71 23.61
C LYS A 351 30.02 -1.60 23.58
N TRP A 352 29.46 -0.64 24.28
CA TRP A 352 28.03 -0.32 24.20
C TRP A 352 27.83 1.17 24.49
N ASN A 353 26.68 1.72 24.15
CA ASN A 353 26.31 3.06 24.58
C ASN A 353 25.14 2.99 25.57
N GLN A 354 25.15 3.90 26.54
CA GLN A 354 24.11 3.97 27.56
C GLN A 354 23.56 5.40 27.65
N ARG A 355 22.27 5.50 27.94
CA ARG A 355 21.60 6.78 28.13
C ARG A 355 21.84 7.26 29.55
N VAL A 356 22.47 8.42 29.68
CA VAL A 356 22.75 9.03 30.98
C VAL A 356 21.87 10.26 31.14
N ARG A 357 21.29 10.43 32.33
CA ARG A 357 20.46 11.58 32.64
C ARG A 357 21.36 12.77 32.98
N ILE A 358 21.09 13.91 32.35
CA ILE A 358 21.75 15.18 32.67
C ILE A 358 20.69 16.15 33.21
N GLU A 359 21.03 16.92 34.23
CA GLU A 359 20.20 18.03 34.67
C GLU A 359 20.41 19.23 33.73
N GLY A 360 19.35 19.62 33.03
CA GLY A 360 19.37 20.83 32.23
C GLY A 360 19.36 22.09 33.10
N PRO A 361 19.76 23.26 32.55
CA PRO A 361 19.86 24.52 33.30
C PRO A 361 18.55 24.97 33.96
N ASP A 362 17.40 24.46 33.51
CA ASP A 362 16.06 24.85 33.98
C ASP A 362 15.34 23.71 34.71
N ASN A 363 16.07 22.74 35.28
CA ASN A 363 15.50 21.50 35.81
C ASN A 363 14.78 20.64 34.74
N SER A 364 15.05 20.92 33.47
CA SER A 364 14.56 20.15 32.34
C SER A 364 15.30 18.80 32.26
N LEU A 365 14.54 17.75 31.93
CA LEU A 365 15.10 16.42 31.71
C LEU A 365 15.88 16.41 30.39
N ALA A 366 17.20 16.44 30.47
CA ALA A 366 18.09 16.18 29.34
C ALA A 366 18.70 14.77 29.46
N PHE A 367 19.09 14.21 28.33
CA PHE A 367 19.75 12.91 28.27
C PHE A 367 20.97 13.00 27.35
N ASP A 368 22.09 12.44 27.79
CA ASP A 368 23.27 12.22 26.96
C ASP A 368 23.41 10.74 26.59
N ILE A 369 24.31 10.47 25.65
CA ILE A 369 24.75 9.13 25.29
C ILE A 369 26.23 9.00 25.68
N GLU A 370 26.52 8.10 26.62
CA GLU A 370 27.89 7.76 26.98
C GLU A 370 28.31 6.43 26.34
N SER A 371 29.49 6.40 25.72
CA SER A 371 30.09 5.18 25.20
C SER A 371 30.93 4.51 26.27
N HIS A 372 30.68 3.23 26.51
CA HIS A 372 31.42 2.42 27.46
C HIS A 372 32.23 1.33 26.75
N THR A 373 33.30 0.88 27.41
CA THR A 373 34.09 -0.28 26.96
C THR A 373 34.53 -1.07 28.18
N GLU A 374 34.28 -2.36 28.18
CA GLU A 374 34.63 -3.24 29.30
C GLU A 374 34.93 -4.67 28.82
N THR A 375 35.50 -5.51 29.69
CA THR A 375 35.72 -6.93 29.37
C THR A 375 34.43 -7.75 29.39
N ALA A 376 34.31 -8.72 28.49
CA ALA A 376 33.17 -9.63 28.38
C ALA A 376 32.89 -10.36 29.71
N LYS A 377 33.94 -10.79 30.42
CA LYS A 377 33.83 -11.38 31.75
C LYS A 377 33.19 -10.45 32.77
N LYS A 378 33.53 -9.17 32.77
CA LYS A 378 33.02 -8.21 33.75
C LYS A 378 31.60 -7.76 33.44
N ILE A 379 31.24 -7.58 32.17
CA ILE A 379 29.87 -7.19 31.78
C ILE A 379 28.90 -8.38 31.81
N PHE A 380 29.21 -9.46 31.11
CA PHE A 380 28.27 -10.57 30.97
C PHE A 380 28.32 -11.52 32.16
N GLY A 381 29.48 -11.67 32.81
CA GLY A 381 29.68 -12.62 33.91
C GLY A 381 28.76 -12.36 35.10
N SER A 382 28.39 -11.11 35.33
CA SER A 382 27.51 -10.70 36.44
C SER A 382 26.02 -10.73 36.11
N MET A 383 25.64 -10.92 34.84
CA MET A 383 24.24 -10.89 34.41
C MET A 383 23.49 -12.18 34.79
N TYR A 384 22.22 -12.02 35.18
CA TYR A 384 21.28 -13.13 35.27
C TYR A 384 20.73 -13.43 33.87
N ARG A 385 20.99 -14.63 33.36
CA ARG A 385 20.71 -14.97 31.94
C ARG A 385 19.57 -15.97 31.80
N VAL A 386 18.64 -15.66 30.93
CA VAL A 386 17.48 -16.50 30.58
C VAL A 386 17.45 -16.75 29.08
N ALA A 387 16.77 -17.81 28.64
CA ALA A 387 16.46 -18.01 27.24
C ALA A 387 14.95 -18.03 27.04
N THR A 388 14.47 -17.48 25.94
CA THR A 388 13.10 -17.68 25.46
C THR A 388 13.12 -18.46 24.15
N VAL A 389 12.18 -19.38 23.99
CA VAL A 389 12.19 -20.34 22.88
C VAL A 389 10.80 -20.43 22.25
N ASP A 390 10.73 -20.11 20.97
CA ASP A 390 9.57 -20.39 20.10
C ASP A 390 9.86 -21.67 19.30
N THR A 391 8.95 -22.63 19.41
CA THR A 391 9.13 -24.02 18.96
C THR A 391 8.45 -24.34 17.62
N ALA A 392 7.98 -23.33 16.88
CA ALA A 392 7.26 -23.46 15.60
C ALA A 392 7.63 -24.72 14.75
N SER A 393 6.64 -25.50 14.31
CA SER A 393 6.87 -26.85 13.79
C SER A 393 7.08 -26.95 12.26
N GLY A 394 6.86 -25.87 11.52
CA GLY A 394 6.81 -25.92 10.06
C GLY A 394 8.16 -25.72 9.35
N LEU A 395 8.36 -26.45 8.25
CA LEU A 395 9.63 -26.46 7.50
C LEU A 395 9.58 -25.68 6.16
N THR A 396 8.41 -25.26 5.73
CA THR A 396 8.21 -24.55 4.46
C THR A 396 8.23 -23.03 4.66
N ALA A 397 8.42 -22.28 3.57
CA ALA A 397 8.41 -20.81 3.59
C ALA A 397 7.08 -20.20 4.10
N LYS A 398 5.99 -20.99 4.12
CA LYS A 398 4.67 -20.57 4.62
C LYS A 398 4.52 -20.68 6.14
N HIS A 399 5.50 -21.27 6.81
CA HIS A 399 5.50 -21.43 8.26
C HIS A 399 6.48 -20.47 8.94
N ASP A 400 6.17 -20.16 10.19
CA ASP A 400 6.98 -19.33 11.06
C ASP A 400 8.33 -19.98 11.34
N TYR A 401 9.30 -19.14 11.69
CA TYR A 401 10.61 -19.59 12.13
C TYR A 401 10.53 -20.11 13.56
N ARG A 402 11.40 -21.07 13.89
CA ARG A 402 11.79 -21.28 15.28
C ARG A 402 12.72 -20.17 15.70
N ALA A 403 12.62 -19.74 16.94
CA ALA A 403 13.47 -18.70 17.49
C ALA A 403 14.00 -19.07 18.86
N ILE A 404 15.25 -18.71 19.12
CA ILE A 404 15.91 -18.77 20.41
C ILE A 404 16.43 -17.37 20.68
N THR A 405 16.07 -16.79 21.82
CA THR A 405 16.60 -15.50 22.24
C THR A 405 17.23 -15.66 23.61
N ILE A 406 18.52 -15.31 23.72
CA ILE A 406 19.23 -15.26 25.00
C ILE A 406 19.16 -13.84 25.53
N LEU A 407 18.69 -13.71 26.76
CA LEU A 407 18.46 -12.46 27.44
C LEU A 407 19.30 -12.38 28.71
N GLY A 408 19.87 -11.21 28.99
CA GLY A 408 20.64 -10.94 30.20
C GLY A 408 20.06 -9.78 31.00
N TYR A 409 19.92 -9.94 32.31
CA TYR A 409 19.59 -8.85 33.22
C TYR A 409 20.84 -8.46 34.00
N ASP A 410 21.24 -7.20 33.91
CA ASP A 410 22.32 -6.67 34.73
C ASP A 410 21.86 -6.24 36.14
N HIS A 411 22.78 -5.75 36.96
CA HIS A 411 22.49 -5.28 38.32
C HIS A 411 21.62 -4.02 38.37
N HIS A 412 21.44 -3.33 37.24
CA HIS A 412 20.58 -2.16 37.11
C HIS A 412 19.19 -2.52 36.59
N ASN A 413 18.86 -3.82 36.51
CA ASN A 413 17.64 -4.34 35.89
C ASN A 413 17.47 -3.95 34.42
N CYS A 414 18.56 -3.65 33.71
CA CYS A 414 18.52 -3.48 32.27
C CYS A 414 18.50 -4.85 31.60
N LEU A 415 17.60 -5.01 30.61
CA LEU A 415 17.47 -6.22 29.82
C LEU A 415 18.27 -6.08 28.52
N TRP A 416 19.14 -7.05 28.29
CA TRP A 416 20.02 -7.15 27.14
C TRP A 416 19.62 -8.33 26.26
N VAL A 417 19.59 -8.15 24.94
CA VAL A 417 19.56 -9.28 24.00
C VAL A 417 21.01 -9.69 23.73
N LEU A 418 21.43 -10.82 24.31
CA LEU A 418 22.82 -11.26 24.29
C LEU A 418 23.16 -12.07 23.04
N ASP A 419 22.21 -12.86 22.56
CA ASP A 419 22.37 -13.73 21.40
C ASP A 419 20.99 -14.12 20.86
N ALA A 420 20.91 -14.40 19.56
CA ALA A 420 19.67 -14.79 18.92
C ALA A 420 19.92 -15.74 17.77
N TRP A 421 19.05 -16.73 17.66
CA TRP A 421 19.03 -17.67 16.54
C TRP A 421 17.62 -17.79 15.98
N GLN A 422 17.50 -17.84 14.66
CA GLN A 422 16.26 -18.18 13.98
C GLN A 422 16.50 -19.14 12.83
N GLY A 423 15.57 -20.06 12.60
CA GLY A 423 15.68 -21.00 11.49
C GLY A 423 14.49 -21.94 11.35
N ARG A 424 14.39 -22.57 10.18
CA ARG A 424 13.43 -23.66 9.92
C ARG A 424 14.21 -24.98 9.93
N CYS A 425 14.01 -25.77 10.96
CA CYS A 425 14.70 -27.05 11.09
C CYS A 425 13.84 -28.04 11.87
N ARG A 426 14.20 -29.33 11.79
CA ARG A 426 13.55 -30.40 12.56
C ARG A 426 14.03 -30.35 14.01
N ASP A 427 13.24 -30.93 14.91
CA ASP A 427 13.58 -31.08 16.34
C ASP A 427 15.00 -31.63 16.58
N SER A 428 15.40 -32.64 15.79
CA SER A 428 16.72 -33.26 15.88
C SER A 428 17.90 -32.32 15.60
N GLN A 429 17.67 -31.20 14.91
CA GLN A 429 18.65 -30.15 14.65
C GLN A 429 18.47 -28.97 15.60
N PHE A 430 17.22 -28.65 15.95
CA PHE A 430 16.89 -27.53 16.81
C PHE A 430 17.40 -27.71 18.24
N TYR A 431 17.19 -28.88 18.84
CA TYR A 431 17.55 -29.11 20.25
C TYR A 431 19.06 -29.04 20.52
N PRO A 432 19.95 -29.60 19.67
CA PRO A 432 21.39 -29.38 19.82
C PRO A 432 21.79 -27.90 19.78
N ILE A 433 21.18 -27.09 18.90
CA ILE A 433 21.45 -25.66 18.80
C ILE A 433 21.02 -24.94 20.09
N LEU A 434 19.79 -25.20 20.54
CA LEU A 434 19.27 -24.65 21.80
C LEU A 434 20.17 -25.00 22.99
N TYR A 435 20.58 -26.27 23.10
CA TYR A 435 21.44 -26.72 24.17
C TYR A 435 22.83 -26.06 24.11
N GLU A 436 23.44 -25.98 22.93
CA GLU A 436 24.75 -25.33 22.77
C GLU A 436 24.68 -23.85 23.16
N MET A 437 23.68 -23.11 22.68
CA MET A 437 23.49 -21.69 23.03
C MET A 437 23.26 -21.51 24.54
N ALA A 438 22.36 -22.30 25.13
CA ALA A 438 22.08 -22.22 26.57
C ALA A 438 23.31 -22.56 27.43
N ARG A 439 24.14 -23.52 27.00
CA ARG A 439 25.38 -23.89 27.67
C ARG A 439 26.44 -22.80 27.56
N LEU A 440 26.65 -22.23 26.37
CA LEU A 440 27.63 -21.17 26.13
C LEU A 440 27.32 -19.92 26.98
N TRP A 441 26.04 -19.57 27.06
CA TRP A 441 25.57 -18.45 27.87
C TRP A 441 25.26 -18.82 29.32
N GLN A 442 25.51 -20.06 29.75
CA GLN A 442 25.22 -20.54 31.11
C GLN A 442 23.84 -20.07 31.62
N VAL A 443 22.82 -20.25 30.78
CA VAL A 443 21.44 -19.82 31.02
C VAL A 443 20.89 -20.51 32.27
N LYS A 444 20.18 -19.74 33.12
CA LYS A 444 19.59 -20.24 34.36
C LYS A 444 18.16 -20.73 34.20
N VAL A 445 17.38 -20.06 33.36
CA VAL A 445 15.97 -20.37 33.14
C VAL A 445 15.67 -20.32 31.64
N MET A 446 14.94 -21.32 31.15
CA MET A 446 14.42 -21.34 29.79
C MET A 446 12.90 -21.22 29.82
N GLY A 447 12.38 -20.15 29.24
CA GLY A 447 10.96 -19.95 28.97
C GLY A 447 10.62 -20.52 27.60
N ILE A 448 10.07 -21.72 27.56
CA ILE A 448 9.66 -22.38 26.32
C ILE A 448 8.18 -22.07 26.09
N GLU A 449 7.84 -21.57 24.92
CA GLU A 449 6.46 -21.29 24.54
C GLU A 449 5.61 -22.56 24.58
N ALA A 450 4.44 -22.46 25.21
CA ALA A 450 3.52 -23.59 25.36
C ALA A 450 2.70 -23.78 24.08
N TYR A 451 3.05 -24.80 23.29
CA TYR A 451 2.24 -25.30 22.18
C TYR A 451 2.11 -26.82 22.31
N GLY A 452 1.16 -27.47 21.63
CA GLY A 452 0.83 -28.90 21.83
C GLY A 452 1.97 -29.94 21.74
N THR A 453 3.22 -29.55 21.49
CA THR A 453 4.44 -30.38 21.49
C THR A 453 5.41 -30.13 22.66
N THR A 454 5.13 -29.21 23.60
CA THR A 454 6.06 -28.81 24.69
C THR A 454 6.52 -29.96 25.58
N GLY A 455 5.68 -30.99 25.78
CA GLY A 455 6.02 -32.14 26.64
C GLY A 455 7.27 -32.88 26.17
N SER A 456 7.39 -33.15 24.86
CA SER A 456 8.52 -33.89 24.30
C SER A 456 9.87 -33.18 24.42
N LEU A 457 9.87 -31.85 24.39
CA LEU A 457 11.08 -31.02 24.51
C LEU A 457 11.57 -30.98 25.96
N VAL A 458 10.66 -30.73 26.91
CA VAL A 458 10.98 -30.73 28.34
C VAL A 458 11.51 -32.10 28.76
N ASP A 459 10.85 -33.18 28.31
CA ASP A 459 11.28 -34.55 28.60
C ASP A 459 12.67 -34.86 28.01
N SER A 460 12.95 -34.41 26.78
CA SER A 460 14.26 -34.61 26.12
C SER A 460 15.39 -33.83 26.82
N ILE A 461 15.13 -32.60 27.29
CA ILE A 461 16.10 -31.79 28.03
C ILE A 461 16.40 -32.41 29.40
N LEU A 462 15.37 -32.87 30.11
CA LEU A 462 15.53 -33.51 31.42
C LEU A 462 16.30 -34.83 31.30
N GLN A 463 16.05 -35.63 30.25
CA GLN A 463 16.81 -36.86 29.98
C GLN A 463 18.28 -36.59 29.64
N GLY A 464 18.58 -35.49 28.92
CA GLY A 464 19.95 -35.07 28.61
C GLY A 464 20.77 -34.63 29.83
N GLN A 465 20.13 -34.03 30.85
CA GLN A 465 20.82 -33.68 32.10
C GLN A 465 21.27 -34.90 32.89
N VAL A 466 20.49 -35.99 32.89
CA VAL A 466 20.81 -37.24 33.60
C VAL A 466 22.04 -37.93 33.01
N GLN A 467 22.27 -37.87 31.70
CA GLN A 467 23.47 -38.46 31.07
C GLN A 467 24.74 -37.64 31.31
N SER A 468 24.64 -36.31 31.43
CA SER A 468 25.80 -35.44 31.71
C SER A 468 26.28 -35.47 33.16
N ALA A 469 25.43 -35.87 34.11
CA ALA A 469 25.78 -36.02 35.52
C ALA A 469 26.41 -37.39 35.86
N ALA A 470 26.47 -38.31 34.89
CA ALA A 470 26.99 -39.67 35.04
C ALA A 470 28.36 -39.89 34.37
N VAL A 471 29.07 -38.82 34.02
CA VAL A 471 30.45 -38.84 33.45
C VAL A 471 31.40 -38.04 34.32
#